data_AF-A0A3C1LEY0-F1
#
_entry.id   AF-A0A3C1LEY0-F1
#
_cell.length_a   1.000
_cell.length_b   1.000
_cell.length_c   1.000
_cell.angle_alpha   90.00
_cell.angle_beta   90.00
_cell.angle_gamma   90.00
#
_symmetry.space_group_name_H-M   'P 1'
#
loop_
_entity.id
_entity.type
_entity.pdbx_description
1 polymer ?
#
loop_
_entity_poly.entity_id
_entity_poly.type
_entity_poly.pdbx_seq_one_letter_code
_entity_poly.pdbx_strand_id
1 'polypeptide(L)' 'MKAMLLAAGLGTRLKPFTDHHPKALAPVNGKSLLQRNIEY' A
#
# COMPACT_ATOMS: atom_id res chain seq x y z
N MET A 1 21.78 -2.84 5.88
CA MET A 1 21.34 -1.53 5.37
C MET A 1 20.02 -1.18 6.05
N LYS A 2 19.74 0.09 6.35
CA LYS A 2 18.44 0.50 6.94
C LYS A 2 17.67 1.32 5.91
N ALA A 3 16.38 1.05 5.80
CA ALA A 3 15.45 1.77 4.91
C ALA A 3 14.18 2.11 5.67
N MET A 4 13.45 3.11 5.18
CA MET A 4 12.17 3.55 5.74
C MET A 4 11.12 3.56 4.63
N LEU A 5 9.97 2.94 4.89
CA LEU A 5 8.84 2.88 3.97
C LEU A 5 7.68 3.74 4.49
N LEU A 6 7.28 4.74 3.70
CA LEU A 6 6.12 5.58 4.03
C LEU A 6 4.84 4.90 3.54
N ALA A 7 4.16 4.18 4.43
CA ALA A 7 2.94 3.42 4.12
C ALA A 7 1.64 4.20 4.36
N ALA A 8 1.71 5.47 4.78
CA ALA A 8 0.57 6.31 5.11
C ALA A 8 0.20 7.32 4.00
N GLY A 9 -0.97 7.95 4.14
CA GLY A 9 -1.47 9.00 3.24
C GLY A 9 -2.99 8.87 3.01
N LEU A 10 -3.64 9.95 2.57
CA LEU A 10 -5.12 10.06 2.52
C LEU A 10 -5.82 9.06 1.58
N GLY A 11 -5.12 8.44 0.63
CA GLY A 11 -5.68 7.40 -0.24
C GLY A 11 -6.77 7.86 -1.22
N THR A 12 -7.05 9.16 -1.35
CA THR A 12 -8.24 9.70 -2.03
C THR A 12 -8.45 9.24 -3.47
N ARG A 13 -7.37 9.01 -4.22
CA ARG A 13 -7.43 8.54 -5.62
C ARG A 13 -7.82 7.06 -5.78
N LEU A 14 -7.71 6.28 -4.71
CA LEU A 14 -8.00 4.83 -4.70
C LEU A 14 -9.35 4.54 -4.00
N LYS A 15 -10.19 5.56 -3.79
CA LYS A 15 -11.57 5.34 -3.36
C LYS A 15 -12.34 4.58 -4.47
N PRO A 16 -13.31 3.71 -4.11
CA PRO A 16 -13.85 3.50 -2.76
C PRO A 16 -13.04 2.53 -1.88
N PHE A 17 -12.02 1.86 -2.44
CA PHE A 17 -11.26 0.85 -1.69
C PHE A 17 -10.68 1.41 -0.38
N THR A 18 -10.15 2.63 -0.43
CA THR A 18 -9.53 3.28 0.73
C THR A 18 -10.49 3.79 1.80
N ASP A 19 -11.80 3.69 1.58
CA ASP A 19 -12.78 4.04 2.62
C ASP A 19 -12.86 2.95 3.71
N HIS A 20 -12.45 1.71 3.37
CA HIS A 20 -12.48 0.57 4.30
C HIS A 20 -11.12 -0.13 4.46
N HIS A 21 -10.15 0.16 3.58
CA HIS A 21 -8.86 -0.54 3.56
C HIS A 21 -7.69 0.45 3.43
N PRO A 22 -6.55 0.23 4.10
CA PRO A 22 -5.36 1.06 3.89
C PRO A 22 -4.83 0.93 2.46
N LYS A 23 -4.43 2.05 1.82
CA LYS A 23 -3.87 2.04 0.46
C LYS A 23 -2.67 1.08 0.30
N ALA A 24 -1.83 0.96 1.35
CA ALA A 24 -0.65 0.11 1.33
C ALA A 24 -1.00 -1.39 1.23
N LEU A 25 -2.21 -1.78 1.60
CA LEU A 25 -2.70 -3.15 1.55
C LEU A 25 -3.47 -3.47 0.26
N ALA A 26 -3.56 -2.53 -0.69
CA ALA A 26 -4.22 -2.78 -1.96
C ALA A 26 -3.55 -3.96 -2.71
N PRO A 27 -4.32 -4.97 -3.15
CA PRO A 27 -3.79 -6.12 -3.85
C PRO A 27 -3.44 -5.78 -5.31
N VAL A 28 -2.25 -6.17 -5.76
CA VAL A 28 -1.79 -6.09 -7.15
C VAL A 28 -1.13 -7.42 -7.52
N ASN A 29 -1.77 -8.18 -8.41
CA ASN A 29 -1.41 -9.57 -8.77
C ASN A 29 -1.22 -10.46 -7.52
N GLY A 30 -2.20 -10.44 -6.61
CA GLY A 30 -2.19 -11.29 -5.41
C GLY A 30 -1.24 -10.86 -4.28
N LYS A 31 -0.45 -9.80 -4.44
CA LYS A 31 0.43 -9.24 -3.39
C LYS A 31 0.01 -7.82 -3.03
N SER A 32 0.14 -7.45 -1.75
CA SER A 32 -0.09 -6.05 -1.35
C SER A 32 0.96 -5.11 -1.92
N LEU A 33 0.62 -3.82 -2.10
CA LEU A 33 1.60 -2.79 -2.44
C LEU A 33 2.74 -2.75 -1.42
N LEU A 34 2.46 -2.91 -0.12
CA LEU A 34 3.47 -2.95 0.93
C LEU A 34 4.44 -4.11 0.74
N GLN A 35 3.94 -5.33 0.49
CA GLN A 35 4.78 -6.50 0.23
C GLN A 35 5.71 -6.27 -0.96
N ARG A 36 5.19 -5.69 -2.05
CA ARG A 36 6.00 -5.37 -3.24
C ARG A 36 7.16 -4.42 -2.92
N ASN A 37 6.98 -3.44 -2.05
CA ASN A 37 8.07 -2.52 -1.64
C ASN A 37 9.10 -3.15 -0.69
N ILE A 38 8.81 -4.32 -0.13
CA ILE A 38 9.75 -5.08 0.71
C ILE A 38 10.55 -6.07 -0.14
N GLU A 39 9.90 -6.67 -1.15
CA GLU A 39 10.52 -7.66 -2.04
C GLU A 39 11.41 -7.06 -3.14
N TYR A 40 11.18 -5.79 -3.53
CA TYR A 40 11.87 -5.09 -4.63
C TYR A 40 12.32 -3.69 -4.18
#